data_AF-A0A8U0TV73-F1
#
_entry.id   AF-A0A8U0TV73-F1
#
_cell.length_a   1.000
_cell.length_b   1.000
_cell.length_c   1.000
_cell.angle_alpha   90.00
_cell.angle_beta   90.00
_cell.angle_gamma   90.00
#
_symmetry.space_group_name_H-M   'P 1'
#
loop_
_entity.id
_entity.type
_entity.pdbx_description
1 polymer ?
#
loop_
_entity_poly.entity_id
_entity_poly.type
_entity_poly.pdbx_seq_one_letter_code
_entity_poly.pdbx_strand_id
1 'polypeptide(L)'
;MGGVLSGGDTRSNVLTGAAAPHRALTLATAQGNILENKELIDSLNQTKSSSALIQDSLRESHRLQASLDQERDAYLPLAESASKIYFVITDLSRINNMYRFSLASFLRLFQRALQSKKTPLTSH
;
A
#
# COMPACT_ATOMS: atom_id res chain seq x y z
N MET A 1 -19.47 -74.49 -10.49
CA MET A 1 -20.45 -73.52 -11.03
C MET A 1 -20.89 -72.64 -9.88
N GLY A 2 -20.49 -71.35 -9.87
CA GLY A 2 -20.83 -70.30 -8.86
C GLY A 2 -20.24 -70.55 -7.46
N GLY A 3 -19.56 -69.65 -6.75
CA GLY A 3 -19.51 -68.18 -6.64
C GLY A 3 -19.38 -67.92 -5.12
N VAL A 4 -18.48 -67.08 -4.58
CA VAL A 4 -18.73 -65.66 -4.25
C VAL A 4 -17.60 -65.17 -3.30
N LEU A 5 -16.98 -64.04 -3.70
CA LEU A 5 -16.48 -62.88 -2.93
C LEU A 5 -15.50 -63.05 -1.74
N SER A 6 -14.29 -62.50 -1.89
CA SER A 6 -13.46 -62.02 -0.77
C SER A 6 -12.73 -60.72 -1.14
N GLY A 7 -12.96 -59.70 -0.32
CA GLY A 7 -11.99 -58.66 0.09
C GLY A 7 -11.40 -57.74 -0.98
N GLY A 8 -11.92 -56.52 -1.04
CA GLY A 8 -11.12 -55.37 -1.49
C GLY A 8 -10.13 -54.95 -0.40
N ASP A 9 -8.95 -54.49 -0.80
CA ASP A 9 -8.52 -53.12 -0.48
C ASP A 9 -7.29 -52.70 -1.31
N THR A 10 -7.56 -51.77 -2.20
CA THR A 10 -6.80 -50.59 -2.61
C THR A 10 -5.28 -50.55 -2.40
N ARG A 11 -4.60 -50.65 -3.54
CA ARG A 11 -3.29 -50.05 -3.84
C ARG A 11 -3.19 -48.58 -3.42
N SER A 12 -2.01 -48.23 -2.89
CA SER A 12 -1.16 -47.12 -3.33
C SER A 12 -1.77 -45.72 -3.41
N ASN A 13 -1.43 -44.83 -2.46
CA ASN A 13 -1.01 -43.48 -2.84
C ASN A 13 -0.07 -42.86 -1.81
N VAL A 14 1.09 -42.43 -2.31
CA VAL A 14 2.10 -41.65 -1.59
C VAL A 14 1.95 -40.19 -2.06
N LEU A 15 2.20 -39.25 -1.14
CA LEU A 15 2.35 -37.79 -1.33
C LEU A 15 1.09 -36.97 -1.65
N THR A 16 0.73 -36.04 -0.75
CA THR A 16 0.78 -34.58 -1.01
C THR A 16 0.44 -33.79 0.28
N GLY A 17 1.38 -32.98 0.77
CA GLY A 17 1.12 -31.64 1.31
C GLY A 17 0.53 -31.49 2.72
N ALA A 18 1.38 -31.57 3.76
CA ALA A 18 1.14 -30.86 5.04
C ALA A 18 2.48 -30.55 5.74
N ALA A 19 3.26 -29.67 5.15
CA ALA A 19 4.44 -29.08 5.79
C ALA A 19 3.99 -28.06 6.85
N ALA A 20 3.56 -28.53 8.03
CA ALA A 20 3.22 -27.66 9.15
C ALA A 20 3.37 -28.22 10.59
N PRO A 21 4.10 -29.31 10.93
CA PRO A 21 4.35 -29.62 12.35
C PRO A 21 5.75 -29.23 12.85
N HIS A 22 6.72 -28.97 11.97
CA HIS A 22 8.12 -28.79 12.39
C HIS A 22 8.37 -27.54 13.25
N ARG A 23 7.56 -26.49 13.12
CA ARG A 23 7.71 -25.24 13.90
C ARG A 23 7.01 -25.28 15.26
N ALA A 24 6.02 -26.17 15.43
CA ALA A 24 5.34 -26.37 16.71
C ALA A 24 6.15 -27.30 17.63
N LEU A 25 6.92 -28.24 17.05
CA LEU A 25 7.74 -29.16 17.82
C LEU A 25 8.95 -28.48 18.48
N THR A 26 9.55 -27.48 17.81
CA THR A 26 10.67 -26.70 18.36
C THR A 26 10.28 -25.83 19.55
N LEU A 27 8.99 -25.49 19.69
CA LEU A 27 8.47 -24.79 20.87
C LEU A 27 8.28 -25.77 22.05
N ALA A 28 7.89 -27.02 21.79
CA ALA A 28 7.65 -28.03 22.82
C ALA A 28 8.93 -28.66 23.40
N THR A 29 10.07 -28.52 22.72
CA THR A 29 11.39 -28.93 23.22
C THR A 29 12.08 -27.85 24.06
N ALA A 30 11.49 -26.66 24.19
CA ALA A 30 12.02 -25.56 25.01
C ALA A 30 11.73 -25.69 26.51
N GLN A 31 11.37 -26.89 26.99
CA GLN A 31 11.24 -27.23 28.41
C GLN A 31 12.60 -27.48 29.11
N GLY A 32 13.74 -27.30 28.42
CA GLY A 32 15.09 -27.41 28.97
C GLY A 32 15.87 -26.09 28.88
N ASN A 33 16.56 -25.74 29.97
CA ASN A 33 17.44 -24.58 30.20
C ASN A 33 17.40 -23.48 29.11
N ILE A 34 16.51 -22.51 29.30
CA ILE A 34 16.31 -21.30 28.47
C ILE A 34 17.60 -20.52 28.13
N LEU A 35 18.70 -20.70 28.89
CA LEU A 35 20.00 -20.06 28.67
C LEU A 35 20.92 -20.84 27.71
N GLU A 36 20.68 -22.13 27.47
CA GLU A 36 21.49 -22.97 26.57
C GLU A 36 20.94 -23.00 25.14
N ASN A 37 19.68 -22.55 24.95
CA ASN A 37 19.07 -22.51 23.63
C ASN A 37 19.53 -21.28 22.85
N LYS A 38 20.76 -21.35 22.35
CA LYS A 38 21.39 -20.30 21.52
C LYS A 38 20.53 -19.89 20.33
N GLU A 39 19.82 -20.84 19.72
CA GLU A 39 18.92 -20.58 18.59
C GLU A 39 17.74 -19.67 18.98
N LEU A 40 17.15 -19.87 20.16
CA LEU A 40 16.10 -18.98 20.67
C LEU A 40 16.63 -17.59 21.00
N ILE A 41 17.84 -17.48 21.58
CA ILE A 41 18.49 -16.21 21.88
C ILE A 41 18.81 -15.44 20.59
N ASP A 42 19.32 -16.12 19.57
CA ASP A 42 19.62 -15.53 18.25
C ASP A 42 18.35 -15.08 17.54
N SER A 43 17.29 -15.89 17.58
CA SER A 43 15.98 -15.52 17.04
C SER A 43 15.41 -14.28 17.73
N LEU A 44 15.50 -14.21 19.07
CA LEU A 44 15.03 -13.05 19.84
C LEU A 44 15.84 -11.79 19.53
N ASN A 45 17.16 -11.90 19.42
CA ASN A 45 18.03 -10.79 19.04
C ASN A 45 17.72 -10.29 17.62
N GLN A 46 17.49 -11.21 16.68
CA GLN A 46 17.09 -10.89 15.32
C GLN A 46 15.72 -10.19 15.27
N THR A 47 14.73 -10.70 16.03
CA THR A 47 13.43 -10.04 16.17
C THR A 47 13.57 -8.65 16.76
N LYS A 48 14.36 -8.48 17.83
CA LYS A 48 14.61 -7.18 18.46
C LYS A 48 15.25 -6.19 17.49
N SER A 49 16.26 -6.61 16.73
CA SER A 49 16.92 -5.80 15.71
C SER A 49 15.95 -5.41 14.60
N SER A 50 15.17 -6.37 14.08
CA SER A 50 14.17 -6.12 13.06
C SER A 50 13.07 -5.17 13.53
N SER A 51 12.57 -5.33 14.76
CA SER A 51 11.59 -4.41 15.36
C SER A 51 12.13 -3.00 15.52
N ALA A 52 13.41 -2.84 15.91
CA ALA A 52 14.04 -1.52 15.99
C ALA A 52 14.12 -0.84 14.61
N LEU A 53 14.55 -1.59 13.58
CA LEU A 53 14.59 -1.08 12.20
C LEU A 53 13.19 -0.68 11.69
N ILE A 54 12.16 -1.47 12.00
CA ILE A 54 10.77 -1.16 11.65
C ILE A 54 10.32 0.12 12.37
N GLN A 55 10.62 0.25 13.66
CA GLN A 55 10.27 1.43 14.45
C GLN A 55 10.91 2.70 13.88
N ASP A 56 12.19 2.64 13.50
CA ASP A 56 12.88 3.78 12.90
C ASP A 56 12.32 4.11 11.51
N SER A 57 12.04 3.10 10.69
CA SER A 57 11.40 3.30 9.38
C SER A 57 10.01 3.94 9.50
N LEU A 58 9.21 3.53 10.49
CA LEU A 58 7.91 4.13 10.77
C LEU A 58 8.06 5.59 11.20
N ARG A 59 9.04 5.90 12.06
CA ARG A 59 9.31 7.26 12.51
C ARG A 59 9.65 8.19 11.35
N GLU A 60 10.54 7.75 10.46
CA GLU A 60 10.90 8.51 9.26
C GLU A 60 9.73 8.66 8.30
N SER A 61 8.93 7.60 8.11
CA SER A 61 7.70 7.64 7.30
C SER A 61 6.71 8.66 7.84
N HIS A 62 6.46 8.69 9.16
CA HIS A 62 5.59 9.68 9.78
C HIS A 62 6.09 11.12 9.60
N ARG A 63 7.40 11.33 9.73
CA ARG A 63 8.02 12.64 9.49
C ARG A 63 7.85 13.08 8.03
N LEU A 64 8.09 12.18 7.07
CA LEU A 64 7.92 12.47 5.65
C LEU A 64 6.46 12.75 5.31
N GLN A 65 5.54 11.95 5.84
CA GLN A 65 4.10 12.12 5.66
C GLN A 65 3.65 13.50 6.11
N ALA A 66 4.09 13.96 7.30
CA ALA A 66 3.78 15.29 7.79
C ALA A 66 4.30 16.40 6.86
N SER A 67 5.52 16.25 6.32
CA SER A 67 6.08 17.21 5.37
C SER A 67 5.32 17.22 4.04
N LEU A 68 4.89 16.05 3.54
CA LEU A 68 4.10 15.93 2.32
C LEU A 68 2.69 16.52 2.50
N ASP A 69 2.07 16.26 3.64
CA ASP A 69 0.76 16.81 3.98
C ASP A 69 0.83 18.33 4.04
N GLN A 70 1.87 18.90 4.66
CA GLN A 70 2.07 20.35 4.70
C GLN A 70 2.19 20.96 3.29
N GLU A 71 2.99 20.38 2.40
CA GLU A 71 3.13 20.88 1.02
C GLU A 71 1.81 20.71 0.25
N ARG A 72 1.10 19.59 0.41
CA ARG A 72 -0.20 19.35 -0.22
C ARG A 72 -1.23 20.38 0.23
N ASP A 73 -1.30 20.65 1.52
CA ASP A 73 -2.29 21.54 2.12
C ASP A 73 -2.13 22.98 1.61
N ALA A 74 -0.93 23.40 1.22
CA ALA A 74 -0.69 24.69 0.58
C ALA A 74 -1.41 24.82 -0.78
N TYR A 75 -1.58 23.72 -1.54
CA TYR A 75 -2.26 23.73 -2.85
C TYR A 75 -3.72 23.30 -2.78
N LEU A 76 -4.17 22.71 -1.67
CA LEU A 76 -5.55 22.22 -1.52
C LEU A 76 -6.61 23.29 -1.83
N PRO A 77 -6.53 24.53 -1.31
CA PRO A 77 -7.53 25.57 -1.59
C PRO A 77 -7.58 25.96 -3.08
N LEU A 78 -6.43 25.95 -3.76
CA LEU A 78 -6.33 26.19 -5.19
C LEU A 78 -6.99 25.05 -5.98
N ALA A 79 -6.74 23.80 -5.60
CA ALA A 79 -7.32 22.62 -6.24
C ALA A 79 -8.85 22.59 -6.08
N GLU A 80 -9.38 22.93 -4.91
CA GLU A 80 -10.83 23.06 -4.67
C GLU A 80 -11.45 24.13 -5.56
N SER A 81 -10.80 25.29 -5.67
CA SER A 81 -11.27 26.39 -6.50
C SER A 81 -11.26 26.01 -7.98
N ALA A 82 -10.17 25.38 -8.45
CA ALA A 82 -10.05 24.89 -9.82
C ALA A 82 -11.13 23.83 -10.14
N SER A 83 -11.41 22.92 -9.19
CA SER A 83 -12.46 21.92 -9.31
C SER A 83 -13.84 22.57 -9.51
N LYS A 84 -14.20 23.56 -8.67
CA LYS A 84 -15.45 24.32 -8.80
C LYS A 84 -15.58 24.98 -10.17
N ILE A 85 -14.51 25.64 -10.63
CA ILE A 85 -14.50 26.30 -11.95
C ILE A 85 -14.72 25.27 -13.07
N TYR A 86 -14.05 24.12 -13.02
CA TYR A 86 -14.21 23.08 -14.03
C TYR A 86 -15.65 22.54 -14.09
N PHE A 87 -16.28 22.30 -12.94
CA PHE A 87 -17.67 21.84 -12.90
C PHE A 87 -18.65 22.89 -13.43
N VAL A 88 -18.48 24.16 -13.06
CA VAL A 88 -19.29 25.25 -13.62
C VAL A 88 -19.13 25.34 -15.15
N ILE A 89 -17.90 25.19 -15.66
CA ILE A 89 -17.63 25.19 -17.11
C ILE A 89 -18.30 23.99 -17.79
N THR A 90 -18.26 22.81 -17.17
CA THR A 90 -18.89 21.60 -17.70
C THR A 90 -20.41 21.76 -17.76
N ASP A 91 -20.98 22.41 -16.74
CA ASP A 91 -22.41 22.68 -16.63
C ASP A 91 -22.95 23.63 -17.69
N LEU A 92 -22.11 24.49 -18.30
CA LEU A 92 -22.50 25.37 -19.42
C LEU A 92 -23.02 24.58 -20.63
N SER A 93 -22.55 23.34 -20.81
CA SER A 93 -23.02 22.46 -21.89
C SER A 93 -24.52 22.12 -21.78
N ARG A 94 -25.09 22.22 -20.57
CA ARG A 94 -26.54 22.02 -20.32
C ARG A 94 -27.39 23.15 -20.87
N ILE A 95 -26.82 24.35 -21.00
CA ILE A 95 -27.49 25.51 -21.59
C ILE A 95 -27.39 25.46 -23.11
N ASN A 96 -26.18 25.19 -23.63
CA ASN A 96 -25.95 25.00 -25.06
C ASN A 96 -24.79 24.03 -25.29
N ASN A 97 -25.03 22.99 -26.10
CA ASN A 97 -24.06 21.95 -26.42
C ASN A 97 -22.76 22.47 -27.07
N MET A 98 -22.76 23.69 -27.64
CA MET A 98 -21.55 24.33 -28.15
C MET A 98 -20.53 24.69 -27.05
N TYR A 99 -20.95 24.88 -25.79
CA TYR A 99 -20.07 25.19 -24.66
C TYR A 99 -19.45 23.94 -24.00
N ARG A 100 -19.16 22.91 -24.79
CA ARG A 100 -18.56 21.67 -24.29
C ARG A 100 -17.03 21.76 -24.33
N PHE A 101 -16.42 21.83 -23.16
CA PHE A 101 -14.97 21.85 -23.01
C PHE A 101 -14.46 20.51 -22.48
N SER A 102 -13.29 20.08 -22.97
CA SER A 102 -12.62 18.90 -22.43
C SER A 102 -11.77 19.24 -21.22
N LEU A 103 -11.60 18.28 -20.31
CA LEU A 103 -10.66 18.40 -19.19
C LEU A 103 -9.25 18.76 -19.65
N ALA A 104 -8.77 18.18 -20.75
CA ALA A 104 -7.47 18.52 -21.32
C ALA A 104 -7.34 20.01 -21.68
N SER A 105 -8.42 20.63 -22.16
CA SER A 105 -8.42 22.07 -22.49
C SER A 105 -8.35 22.94 -21.23
N PHE A 106 -9.10 22.56 -20.19
CA PHE A 106 -9.03 23.20 -18.89
C PHE A 106 -7.62 23.10 -18.28
N LEU A 107 -7.02 21.90 -18.26
CA LEU A 107 -5.68 21.69 -17.71
C LEU A 107 -4.60 22.48 -18.46
N ARG A 108 -4.68 22.58 -19.79
CA ARG A 108 -3.75 23.41 -20.58
C ARG A 108 -3.84 24.89 -20.20
N LEU A 109 -5.05 25.42 -20.02
CA LEU A 109 -5.23 26.81 -19.60
C LEU A 109 -4.79 27.04 -18.16
N PHE A 110 -5.09 26.11 -17.27
CA PHE A 110 -4.64 26.15 -15.88
C PHE A 110 -3.11 26.17 -15.77
N GLN A 111 -2.42 25.30 -16.52
CA GLN A 111 -0.96 25.26 -16.58
C GLN A 111 -0.38 26.57 -17.13
N ARG A 112 -0.97 27.15 -18.17
CA ARG A 112 -0.58 28.47 -18.69
C ARG A 112 -0.73 29.58 -17.65
N ALA A 113 -1.82 29.56 -16.87
CA ALA A 113 -2.05 30.54 -15.81
C ALA A 113 -1.04 30.43 -14.67
N LEU A 114 -0.59 29.21 -14.33
CA LEU A 114 0.49 29.01 -13.35
C LEU A 114 1.84 29.53 -13.86
N GLN A 115 2.10 29.42 -15.17
CA GLN A 115 3.34 29.89 -15.79
C GLN A 115 3.39 31.42 -15.96
N SER A 116 2.24 32.09 -16.14
CA SER A 116 2.19 33.52 -16.43
C SER A 116 2.54 34.42 -15.23
N LYS A 117 2.42 33.92 -13.98
CA LYS A 117 2.73 34.69 -12.77
C LYS A 117 4.23 34.88 -12.49
N LYS A 118 5.11 34.47 -13.40
CA LYS A 118 6.57 34.62 -13.27
C LYS A 118 7.10 35.98 -13.78
N THR A 119 6.25 36.93 -14.16
CA THR A 119 6.70 38.29 -14.48
C THR A 119 6.62 39.16 -13.22
N PRO A 120 7.75 39.52 -12.58
CA PRO A 120 7.71 40.60 -11.60
C PRO A 120 7.23 41.85 -12.34
N LEU A 121 6.14 42.45 -11.84
CA LEU A 121 5.72 43.78 -12.26
C LEU A 121 6.85 44.74 -11.86
N THR A 122 7.78 45.00 -12.78
CA THR A 122 8.77 46.05 -12.61
C THR A 122 8.03 47.38 -12.65
N SER A 123 7.93 48.05 -11.50
CA SER A 123 7.42 49.41 -11.41
C SER A 123 8.33 50.32 -12.24
N HIS A 124 7.74 51.06 -13.17
CA HIS A 124 8.39 52.16 -13.88
C HIS A 124 8.21 53.47 -13.11
#